data_AF-A0A1C5G4B7-F1
#
_entry.id   AF-A0A1C5G4B7-F1
#
_cell.length_a   1.000
_cell.length_b   1.000
_cell.length_c   1.000
_cell.angle_alpha   90.00
_cell.angle_beta   90.00
_cell.angle_gamma   90.00
#
_symmetry.space_group_name_H-M   'P 1'
#
loop_
_entity.id
_entity.type
_entity.pdbx_description
1 polymer ?
#
loop_
_entity_poly.entity_id
_entity_poly.type
_entity_poly.pdbx_seq_one_letter_code
_entity_poly.pdbx_strand_id
1 'polypeptide(L)'
;MFPSSSPETGRDQWPDGPRPGPSRGQPPAPRTGPAPDDDGERRERGGPRRARRPGEPARRPDDEPDDEPDEEPIEPVEVRRPLALTVAGFAALLGVGLVLGAQTSGPGHRLPFAFVIFGVQLLFVLAWTMAMRPPALLLVAAVSVGAAVAADTAAVQADVAGLAPLGYVAAGGFALGVLGQLVRRVDRVRVTDSLGSTLLIVVGVVAFATLIVLSRIPAGTQAITVCLTASAVALTVARLTDAVAPWPRLAPQVPRGAAGVVAGAMVGTLVSALLGSYLVTPFTPTRAAIIGLVAAVAAVLADLAVGYAEAGRLMAGEPPTMWVARHMQGPLGGFALAAPAAYAMCKLVL
;
A
#
# COMPACT_ATOMS: atom_id res chain seq x y z
N MET A 1 -32.71 51.59 24.09
CA MET A 1 -33.18 51.25 25.44
C MET A 1 -33.20 49.74 25.52
N PHE A 2 -32.20 49.12 26.16
CA PHE A 2 -32.21 47.68 26.46
C PHE A 2 -33.08 47.44 27.71
N PRO A 3 -33.71 46.26 27.82
CA PRO A 3 -33.23 45.36 28.84
C PRO A 3 -33.14 43.88 28.40
N SER A 4 -32.12 43.25 28.96
CA SER A 4 -31.80 41.83 29.09
C SER A 4 -32.73 41.09 30.05
N SER A 5 -33.01 39.81 29.79
CA SER A 5 -32.57 38.66 30.63
C SER A 5 -33.31 37.37 30.26
N SER A 6 -32.54 36.32 29.93
CA SER A 6 -32.98 34.92 29.94
C SER A 6 -33.29 34.45 31.37
N PRO A 7 -33.98 33.29 31.50
CA PRO A 7 -33.31 32.21 32.21
C PRO A 7 -33.42 30.83 31.55
N GLU A 8 -32.48 30.00 32.01
CA GLU A 8 -32.06 28.66 31.64
C GLU A 8 -33.05 27.51 31.91
N THR A 9 -32.80 26.42 31.18
CA THR A 9 -32.85 24.99 31.59
C THR A 9 -34.18 24.31 31.90
N GLY A 10 -34.64 23.49 30.95
CA GLY A 10 -35.46 22.29 31.21
C GLY A 10 -34.61 21.03 31.00
N ARG A 11 -34.13 20.43 32.09
CA ARG A 11 -33.60 19.06 32.11
C ARG A 11 -34.77 18.09 32.32
N ASP A 12 -34.89 17.12 31.42
CA ASP A 12 -35.87 16.04 31.56
C ASP A 12 -35.48 15.05 32.68
N GLN A 13 -36.52 14.57 33.36
CA GLN A 13 -36.50 13.83 34.63
C GLN A 13 -36.32 12.31 34.42
N TRP A 14 -35.46 11.69 35.23
CA TRP A 14 -35.44 10.25 35.46
C TRP A 14 -36.62 9.84 36.36
N PRO A 15 -37.36 8.76 36.06
CA PRO A 15 -38.36 8.23 36.98
C PRO A 15 -37.76 7.15 37.90
N ASP A 16 -37.79 7.43 39.21
CA ASP A 16 -37.70 6.44 40.30
C ASP A 16 -39.12 6.08 40.79
N GLY A 17 -39.44 4.78 40.86
CA GLY A 17 -40.63 4.28 41.56
C GLY A 17 -40.83 2.74 41.47
N PRO A 18 -41.42 2.05 42.48
CA PRO A 18 -41.00 0.68 42.85
C PRO A 18 -42.06 -0.46 42.76
N ARG A 19 -41.58 -1.69 42.39
CA ARG A 19 -41.90 -3.11 42.83
C ARG A 19 -43.37 -3.64 42.75
N PRO A 20 -43.70 -4.98 42.78
CA PRO A 20 -42.97 -6.17 43.33
C PRO A 20 -43.10 -7.60 42.65
N GLY A 21 -42.08 -8.47 42.89
CA GLY A 21 -42.13 -9.94 43.21
C GLY A 21 -42.42 -11.03 42.15
N PRO A 22 -42.19 -12.35 42.45
CA PRO A 22 -40.92 -13.00 42.84
C PRO A 22 -40.60 -14.37 42.16
N SER A 23 -39.34 -14.83 42.29
CA SER A 23 -38.87 -16.22 42.57
C SER A 23 -38.08 -17.03 41.50
N ARG A 24 -37.06 -17.74 42.02
CA ARG A 24 -36.16 -18.78 41.44
C ARG A 24 -34.92 -18.23 40.69
N GLY A 25 -33.67 -18.42 41.12
CA GLY A 25 -33.11 -19.11 42.27
C GLY A 25 -31.57 -18.96 42.32
N GLN A 26 -31.05 -18.75 43.53
CA GLN A 26 -29.78 -19.22 44.11
C GLN A 26 -28.42 -18.65 43.65
N PRO A 27 -27.71 -17.91 44.54
CA PRO A 27 -26.25 -17.69 44.50
C PRO A 27 -25.48 -18.68 45.40
N PRO A 28 -24.19 -19.00 45.14
CA PRO A 28 -23.40 -19.83 46.05
C PRO A 28 -22.90 -19.06 47.28
N ALA A 29 -22.91 -19.76 48.41
CA ALA A 29 -22.52 -19.34 49.76
C ALA A 29 -20.99 -19.39 50.03
N PRO A 30 -20.52 -18.76 51.13
CA PRO A 30 -19.10 -18.57 51.43
C PRO A 30 -18.43 -19.81 52.04
N ARG A 31 -17.15 -20.00 51.75
CA ARG A 31 -16.31 -21.05 52.38
C ARG A 31 -15.57 -20.52 53.60
N THR A 32 -15.80 -21.18 54.73
CA THR A 32 -15.11 -21.05 56.02
C THR A 32 -14.30 -22.32 56.32
N GLY A 33 -12.98 -22.18 56.57
CA GLY A 33 -12.10 -23.04 57.39
C GLY A 33 -11.84 -24.50 56.97
N PRO A 34 -10.74 -25.17 57.45
CA PRO A 34 -10.00 -24.92 58.70
C PRO A 34 -8.47 -24.74 58.57
N ALA A 35 -7.84 -24.30 59.66
CA ALA A 35 -6.40 -24.09 59.87
C ALA A 35 -5.60 -25.39 60.12
N PRO A 36 -4.26 -25.31 60.06
CA PRO A 36 -3.45 -25.77 61.19
C PRO A 36 -2.27 -24.85 61.55
N ASP A 37 -2.05 -24.73 62.88
CA ASP A 37 -0.82 -24.64 63.71
C ASP A 37 0.45 -24.03 63.07
N ASP A 38 0.94 -22.87 63.52
CA ASP A 38 1.66 -22.59 64.79
C ASP A 38 3.01 -23.31 64.88
N ASP A 39 4.05 -22.65 64.35
CA ASP A 39 5.41 -22.73 64.90
C ASP A 39 6.05 -21.36 64.73
N GLY A 40 6.29 -20.73 65.88
CA GLY A 40 6.84 -19.39 65.97
C GLY A 40 8.35 -19.35 65.77
N GLU A 41 8.85 -18.18 65.37
CA GLU A 41 10.04 -17.62 65.99
C GLU A 41 10.08 -16.10 65.80
N ARG A 42 10.44 -15.43 66.89
CA ARG A 42 10.35 -13.98 67.09
C ARG A 42 11.74 -13.51 67.52
N ARG A 43 12.13 -12.31 67.03
CA ARG A 43 13.30 -11.47 67.43
C ARG A 43 14.59 -11.86 66.69
N GLU A 44 15.42 -10.93 66.19
CA GLU A 44 16.18 -9.89 66.91
C GLU A 44 16.59 -8.74 65.95
N ARG A 45 16.36 -7.46 66.29
CA ARG A 45 17.35 -6.51 66.86
C ARG A 45 18.68 -6.35 66.10
N GLY A 46 18.75 -5.29 65.28
CA GLY A 46 19.70 -4.18 65.41
C GLY A 46 21.23 -4.41 65.43
N GLY A 47 21.88 -3.93 64.36
CA GLY A 47 23.26 -3.37 64.36
C GLY A 47 24.23 -4.01 63.35
N PRO A 48 25.31 -3.34 62.89
CA PRO A 48 25.79 -1.98 63.19
C PRO A 48 25.88 -1.06 61.94
N ARG A 49 25.61 0.24 62.13
CA ARG A 49 25.98 1.30 61.18
C ARG A 49 27.50 1.41 61.16
N ARG A 50 28.15 0.96 60.08
CA ARG A 50 29.56 1.25 59.82
C ARG A 50 29.72 2.74 59.48
N ALA A 51 30.61 3.38 60.22
CA ALA A 51 31.02 4.76 60.01
C ALA A 51 31.59 4.93 58.60
N ARG A 52 31.02 5.88 57.85
CA ARG A 52 31.45 6.26 56.50
C ARG A 52 32.70 7.13 56.62
N ARG A 53 33.82 6.69 56.01
CA ARG A 53 35.02 7.53 55.85
C ARG A 53 34.67 8.70 54.90
N PRO A 54 35.00 9.95 55.24
CA PRO A 54 34.85 11.07 54.30
C PRO A 54 35.95 10.96 53.24
N GLY A 55 35.58 10.84 51.96
CA GLY A 55 36.53 10.95 50.85
C GLY A 55 36.47 9.88 49.75
N GLU A 56 35.51 8.95 49.79
CA GLU A 56 35.39 7.91 48.76
C GLU A 56 34.32 8.31 47.71
N PRO A 57 34.67 8.45 46.41
CA PRO A 57 33.69 8.76 45.38
C PRO A 57 32.68 7.62 45.27
N ALA A 58 31.41 7.97 45.07
CA ALA A 58 30.33 7.01 44.91
C ALA A 58 30.64 6.05 43.75
N ARG A 59 31.07 4.83 44.07
CA ARG A 59 31.01 3.71 43.14
C ARG A 59 29.54 3.52 42.80
N ARG A 60 29.17 3.91 41.58
CA ARG A 60 27.92 3.53 40.95
C ARG A 60 27.90 2.00 40.96
N PRO A 61 26.92 1.36 41.62
CA PRO A 61 26.77 -0.08 41.50
C PRO A 61 26.52 -0.37 40.02
N ASP A 62 27.40 -1.19 39.47
CA ASP A 62 27.21 -2.07 38.33
C ASP A 62 26.35 -1.51 37.18
N ASP A 63 27.04 -1.13 36.10
CA ASP A 63 26.48 -1.27 34.76
C ASP A 63 26.17 -2.77 34.57
N GLU A 64 25.01 -3.21 35.06
CA GLU A 64 24.31 -4.34 34.49
C GLU A 64 24.22 -4.04 32.99
N PRO A 65 24.66 -4.94 32.09
CA PRO A 65 24.28 -4.78 30.69
C PRO A 65 22.76 -4.72 30.70
N ASP A 66 22.19 -3.60 30.23
CA ASP A 66 20.78 -3.56 29.86
C ASP A 66 20.57 -4.82 29.02
N ASP A 67 19.85 -5.81 29.57
CA ASP A 67 19.32 -6.91 28.82
C ASP A 67 18.50 -6.24 27.71
N GLU A 68 19.09 -6.17 26.51
CA GLU A 68 18.37 -5.78 25.30
C GLU A 68 17.09 -6.60 25.33
N PRO A 69 15.89 -5.98 25.30
CA PRO A 69 14.66 -6.73 25.43
C PRO A 69 14.69 -7.82 24.38
N ASP A 70 14.71 -9.08 24.84
CA ASP A 70 14.76 -10.28 23.99
C ASP A 70 13.86 -10.02 22.78
N GLU A 71 14.45 -9.82 21.59
CA GLU A 71 13.69 -9.62 20.37
C GLU A 71 12.82 -10.86 20.18
N GLU A 72 11.54 -10.77 20.57
CA GLU A 72 10.59 -11.87 20.43
C GLU A 72 10.69 -12.39 18.98
N PRO A 73 11.06 -13.67 18.76
CA PRO A 73 11.26 -14.20 17.42
C PRO A 73 9.98 -14.02 16.60
N ILE A 74 9.96 -13.03 15.71
CA ILE A 74 8.78 -12.70 14.92
C ILE A 74 8.51 -13.88 13.99
N GLU A 75 7.42 -14.59 14.24
CA GLU A 75 7.06 -15.77 13.45
C GLU A 75 6.95 -15.41 11.96
N PRO A 76 7.72 -16.09 11.08
CA PRO A 76 7.70 -15.79 9.66
C PRO A 76 6.31 -16.03 9.06
N VAL A 77 5.73 -15.02 8.42
CA VAL A 77 4.42 -15.15 7.74
C VAL A 77 4.48 -16.25 6.68
N GLU A 78 3.60 -17.25 6.76
CA GLU A 78 3.57 -18.34 5.79
C GLU A 78 3.12 -17.87 4.39
N VAL A 79 3.86 -18.30 3.36
CA VAL A 79 3.48 -18.04 1.96
C VAL A 79 2.41 -19.04 1.54
N ARG A 80 1.18 -18.54 1.37
CA ARG A 80 0.09 -19.34 0.80
C ARG A 80 0.31 -19.50 -0.71
N ARG A 81 0.88 -20.63 -1.14
CA ARG A 81 1.12 -20.96 -2.56
C ARG A 81 -0.04 -20.66 -3.54
N PRO A 82 -1.30 -21.04 -3.28
CA PRO A 82 -2.39 -20.73 -4.21
C PRO A 82 -2.60 -19.23 -4.41
N LEU A 83 -2.30 -18.43 -3.39
CA LEU A 83 -2.42 -16.98 -3.42
C LEU A 83 -1.33 -16.32 -4.26
N ALA A 84 -0.10 -16.81 -4.14
CA ALA A 84 0.99 -16.34 -4.98
C ALA A 84 0.71 -16.66 -6.46
N LEU A 85 0.13 -17.83 -6.75
CA LEU A 85 -0.28 -18.22 -8.09
C LEU A 85 -1.40 -17.34 -8.67
N THR A 86 -2.41 -16.97 -7.88
CA THR A 86 -3.48 -16.09 -8.37
C THR A 86 -2.98 -14.68 -8.65
N VAL A 87 -2.07 -14.13 -7.83
CA VAL A 87 -1.42 -12.84 -8.09
C VAL A 87 -0.55 -12.91 -9.34
N ALA A 88 0.21 -14.00 -9.51
CA ALA A 88 1.01 -14.23 -10.71
C ALA A 88 0.12 -14.28 -11.97
N GLY A 89 -0.98 -15.04 -11.92
CA GLY A 89 -1.96 -15.12 -13.01
C GLY A 89 -2.59 -13.76 -13.31
N PHE A 90 -2.96 -12.99 -12.29
CA PHE A 90 -3.49 -11.64 -12.48
C PHE A 90 -2.48 -10.70 -13.13
N ALA A 91 -1.21 -10.71 -12.69
CA ALA A 91 -0.15 -9.90 -13.30
C ALA A 91 0.07 -10.25 -14.78
N ALA A 92 0.09 -11.55 -15.10
CA ALA A 92 0.20 -12.03 -16.48
C ALA A 92 -1.00 -11.58 -17.33
N LEU A 93 -2.22 -11.78 -16.85
CA LEU A 93 -3.45 -11.37 -17.56
C LEU A 93 -3.52 -9.87 -17.77
N LEU A 94 -3.17 -9.08 -16.75
CA LEU A 94 -3.14 -7.62 -16.84
C LEU A 94 -2.13 -7.15 -17.89
N GLY A 95 -0.92 -7.72 -17.87
CA GLY A 95 0.11 -7.44 -18.87
C GLY A 95 -0.33 -7.79 -20.29
N VAL A 96 -0.86 -8.99 -20.50
CA VAL A 96 -1.40 -9.44 -21.79
C VAL A 96 -2.53 -8.52 -22.26
N GLY A 97 -3.48 -8.19 -21.39
CA GLY A 97 -4.59 -7.30 -21.70
C GLY A 97 -4.14 -5.90 -22.13
N LEU A 98 -3.16 -5.32 -21.42
CA LEU A 98 -2.59 -4.02 -21.76
C LEU A 98 -1.82 -4.05 -23.08
N VAL A 99 -1.00 -5.08 -23.32
CA VAL A 99 -0.25 -5.23 -24.58
C VAL A 99 -1.20 -5.43 -25.75
N LEU A 100 -2.19 -6.31 -25.65
CA LEU A 100 -3.19 -6.51 -26.70
C LEU A 100 -4.04 -5.25 -26.93
N GLY A 101 -4.39 -4.51 -25.87
CA GLY A 101 -5.05 -3.22 -25.99
C GLY A 101 -4.22 -2.21 -26.79
N ALA A 102 -2.91 -2.15 -26.53
CA ALA A 102 -2.02 -1.27 -27.27
C ALA A 102 -1.89 -1.67 -28.75
N GLN A 103 -1.77 -2.98 -29.03
CA GLN A 103 -1.61 -3.50 -30.39
C GLN A 103 -2.88 -3.40 -31.25
N THR A 104 -4.06 -3.41 -30.62
CA THR A 104 -5.34 -3.23 -31.32
C THR A 104 -5.67 -1.77 -31.62
N SER A 105 -4.90 -0.82 -31.08
CA SER A 105 -5.07 0.61 -31.34
C SER A 105 -4.23 1.06 -32.51
N GLY A 106 -4.76 0.84 -33.71
CA GLY A 106 -4.18 1.34 -34.95
C GLY A 106 -4.20 2.88 -35.05
N PRO A 107 -3.47 3.46 -36.02
CA PRO A 107 -3.52 4.90 -36.30
C PRO A 107 -4.97 5.34 -36.55
N GLY A 108 -5.50 6.21 -35.68
CA GLY A 108 -6.88 6.74 -35.77
C GLY A 108 -7.93 6.03 -34.90
N HIS A 109 -7.67 4.82 -34.38
CA HIS A 109 -8.60 4.07 -33.52
C HIS A 109 -8.03 3.91 -32.11
N ARG A 110 -7.86 5.03 -31.39
CA ARG A 110 -7.21 5.08 -30.07
C ARG A 110 -8.17 4.89 -28.88
N LEU A 111 -9.47 5.07 -29.14
CA LEU A 111 -10.51 4.92 -28.13
C LEU A 111 -10.54 3.53 -27.49
N PRO A 112 -10.37 2.40 -28.22
CA PRO A 112 -10.35 1.08 -27.60
C PRO A 112 -9.27 0.93 -26.53
N PHE A 113 -8.03 1.36 -26.79
CA PHE A 113 -6.98 1.31 -25.76
C PHE A 113 -7.24 2.28 -24.61
N ALA A 114 -7.77 3.47 -24.88
CA ALA A 114 -8.19 4.38 -23.81
C ALA A 114 -9.26 3.74 -22.91
N PHE A 115 -10.23 3.01 -23.46
CA PHE A 115 -11.21 2.26 -22.65
C PHE A 115 -10.58 1.14 -21.83
N VAL A 116 -9.60 0.41 -22.38
CA VAL A 116 -8.85 -0.60 -21.62
C VAL A 116 -8.09 0.05 -20.46
N ILE A 117 -7.39 1.15 -20.71
CA ILE A 117 -6.66 1.91 -19.70
C ILE A 117 -7.61 2.45 -18.63
N PHE A 118 -8.74 3.02 -19.03
CA PHE A 118 -9.77 3.50 -18.11
C PHE A 118 -10.29 2.36 -17.22
N GLY A 119 -10.54 1.18 -17.78
CA GLY A 119 -10.92 -0.01 -17.01
C GLY A 119 -9.87 -0.37 -15.95
N VAL A 120 -8.58 -0.35 -16.32
CA VAL A 120 -7.47 -0.60 -15.38
C VAL A 120 -7.35 0.49 -14.32
N GLN A 121 -7.57 1.76 -14.67
CA GLN A 121 -7.62 2.87 -13.72
C GLN A 121 -8.77 2.70 -12.72
N LEU A 122 -9.95 2.27 -13.15
CA LEU A 122 -11.06 1.98 -12.24
C LEU A 122 -10.73 0.84 -11.28
N LEU A 123 -10.09 -0.23 -11.78
CA LEU A 123 -9.60 -1.31 -10.92
C LEU A 123 -8.54 -0.80 -9.93
N PHE A 124 -7.66 0.11 -10.34
CA PHE A 124 -6.68 0.75 -9.48
C PHE A 124 -7.37 1.58 -8.39
N VAL A 125 -8.27 2.50 -8.74
CA VAL A 125 -9.03 3.30 -7.77
C VAL A 125 -9.75 2.39 -6.78
N LEU A 126 -10.43 1.36 -7.28
CA LEU A 126 -11.17 0.41 -6.44
C LEU A 126 -10.25 -0.35 -5.48
N ALA A 127 -9.16 -0.95 -5.98
CA ALA A 127 -8.22 -1.71 -5.16
C ALA A 127 -7.60 -0.84 -4.06
N TRP A 128 -7.15 0.36 -4.40
CA TRP A 128 -6.47 1.26 -3.47
C TRP A 128 -7.41 1.93 -2.47
N THR A 129 -8.64 2.30 -2.87
CA THR A 129 -9.64 2.83 -1.93
C THR A 129 -10.13 1.77 -0.95
N MET A 130 -10.34 0.52 -1.40
CA MET A 130 -10.72 -0.59 -0.51
C MET A 130 -9.61 -0.95 0.49
N ALA A 131 -8.36 -0.83 0.08
CA ALA A 131 -7.21 -1.14 0.91
C ALA A 131 -6.90 -0.04 1.94
N MET A 132 -6.82 1.22 1.50
CA MET A 132 -6.49 2.34 2.39
C MET A 132 -7.68 2.81 3.24
N ARG A 133 -8.92 2.47 2.84
CA ARG A 133 -10.17 2.87 3.51
C ARG A 133 -10.15 4.33 3.99
N PRO A 134 -9.90 5.29 3.07
CA PRO A 134 -9.73 6.68 3.47
C PRO A 134 -11.01 7.20 4.15
N PRO A 135 -10.89 8.11 5.13
CA PRO A 135 -12.03 8.64 5.88
C PRO A 135 -13.06 9.35 5.00
N ALA A 136 -12.66 9.77 3.79
CA ALA A 136 -13.51 10.41 2.79
C ALA A 136 -13.65 9.56 1.52
N LEU A 137 -13.90 8.25 1.66
CA LEU A 137 -13.91 7.28 0.54
C LEU A 137 -14.65 7.79 -0.71
N LEU A 138 -15.87 8.29 -0.57
CA LEU A 138 -16.65 8.78 -1.72
C LEU A 138 -15.99 9.97 -2.42
N LEU A 139 -15.45 10.92 -1.65
CA LEU A 139 -14.75 12.08 -2.20
C LEU A 139 -13.46 11.64 -2.91
N VAL A 140 -12.66 10.79 -2.27
CA VAL A 140 -11.39 10.28 -2.84
C VAL A 140 -11.67 9.50 -4.12
N ALA A 141 -12.67 8.62 -4.11
CA ALA A 141 -13.08 7.86 -5.28
C ALA A 141 -13.58 8.78 -6.41
N ALA A 142 -14.47 9.74 -6.11
CA ALA A 142 -15.00 10.67 -7.11
C ALA A 142 -13.90 11.53 -7.75
N VAL A 143 -13.01 12.11 -6.94
CA VAL A 143 -11.87 12.91 -7.43
C VAL A 143 -10.93 12.05 -8.28
N SER A 144 -10.65 10.82 -7.85
CA SER A 144 -9.74 9.92 -8.57
C SER A 144 -10.33 9.44 -9.90
N VAL A 145 -11.62 9.10 -9.94
CA VAL A 145 -12.31 8.74 -11.19
C VAL A 145 -12.40 9.96 -12.11
N GLY A 146 -12.69 11.14 -11.57
CA GLY A 146 -12.67 12.39 -12.34
C GLY A 146 -11.29 12.68 -12.94
N ALA A 147 -10.22 12.47 -12.17
CA ALA A 147 -8.85 12.61 -12.65
C ALA A 147 -8.50 11.57 -13.74
N ALA A 148 -8.96 10.33 -13.60
CA ALA A 148 -8.82 9.29 -14.61
C ALA A 148 -9.49 9.70 -15.94
N VAL A 149 -10.77 10.11 -15.90
CA VAL A 149 -11.50 10.60 -17.08
C VAL A 149 -10.79 11.80 -17.71
N ALA A 150 -10.36 12.76 -16.90
CA ALA A 150 -9.67 13.95 -17.39
C ALA A 150 -8.30 13.62 -18.02
N ALA A 151 -7.54 12.71 -17.39
CA ALA A 151 -6.23 12.27 -17.87
C ALA A 151 -6.35 11.54 -19.22
N ASP A 152 -7.29 10.61 -19.33
CA ASP A 152 -7.51 9.85 -20.56
C ASP A 152 -8.04 10.75 -21.68
N THR A 153 -8.97 11.66 -21.36
CA THR A 153 -9.49 12.65 -22.31
C THR A 153 -8.37 13.55 -22.82
N ALA A 154 -7.54 14.08 -21.93
CA ALA A 154 -6.40 14.90 -22.29
C ALA A 154 -5.35 14.12 -23.11
N ALA A 155 -5.06 12.86 -22.74
CA ALA A 155 -4.12 12.02 -23.46
C ALA A 155 -4.60 11.68 -24.88
N VAL A 156 -5.91 11.52 -25.08
CA VAL A 156 -6.51 11.26 -26.40
C VAL A 156 -6.59 12.54 -27.23
N GLN A 157 -7.04 13.66 -26.67
CA GLN A 157 -7.41 14.86 -27.41
C GLN A 157 -6.29 15.89 -27.58
N ALA A 158 -5.27 15.91 -26.72
CA ALA A 158 -4.21 16.92 -26.81
C ALA A 158 -3.52 16.87 -28.18
N ASP A 159 -3.34 18.01 -28.85
CA ASP A 159 -2.71 18.04 -30.18
C ASP A 159 -1.28 17.49 -30.14
N VAL A 160 -0.52 17.92 -29.14
CA VAL A 160 0.86 17.47 -28.90
C VAL A 160 0.86 16.28 -27.94
N ALA A 161 1.47 15.17 -28.36
CA ALA A 161 1.69 14.00 -27.52
C ALA A 161 2.80 14.28 -26.49
N GLY A 162 2.42 14.93 -25.38
CA GLY A 162 3.31 15.28 -24.27
C GLY A 162 2.67 15.03 -22.91
N LEU A 163 3.49 15.05 -21.85
CA LEU A 163 3.03 14.81 -20.48
C LEU A 163 2.48 16.05 -19.77
N ALA A 164 2.63 17.25 -20.34
CA ALA A 164 2.19 18.49 -19.68
C ALA A 164 0.70 18.48 -19.30
N PRO A 165 -0.24 18.05 -20.17
CA PRO A 165 -1.65 17.94 -19.81
C PRO A 165 -1.89 17.00 -18.61
N LEU A 166 -1.16 15.89 -18.56
CA LEU A 166 -1.25 14.93 -17.45
C LEU A 166 -0.75 15.54 -16.13
N GLY A 167 0.30 16.36 -16.18
CA GLY A 167 0.79 17.12 -15.04
C GLY A 167 -0.26 18.09 -14.47
N TYR A 168 -0.98 18.80 -15.36
CA TYR A 168 -2.08 19.66 -14.93
C TYR A 168 -3.25 18.88 -14.32
N VAL A 169 -3.58 17.69 -14.87
CA VAL A 169 -4.62 16.83 -14.29
C VAL A 169 -4.22 16.31 -12.92
N ALA A 170 -2.96 15.89 -12.72
CA ALA A 170 -2.47 15.46 -11.41
C ALA A 170 -2.54 16.60 -10.37
N ALA A 171 -2.07 17.80 -10.73
CA ALA A 171 -2.11 18.98 -9.87
C ALA A 171 -3.56 19.40 -9.55
N GLY A 172 -4.43 19.41 -10.56
CA GLY A 172 -5.85 19.74 -10.41
C GLY A 172 -6.59 18.72 -9.54
N GLY A 173 -6.37 17.42 -9.75
CA GLY A 173 -6.95 16.35 -8.94
C GLY A 173 -6.51 16.45 -7.47
N PHE A 174 -5.24 16.74 -7.22
CA PHE A 174 -4.74 16.99 -5.86
C PHE A 174 -5.39 18.23 -5.23
N ALA A 175 -5.46 19.35 -5.97
CA ALA A 175 -6.09 20.58 -5.50
C ALA A 175 -7.58 20.38 -5.16
N LEU A 176 -8.32 19.64 -6.00
CA LEU A 176 -9.71 19.25 -5.73
C LEU A 176 -9.84 18.36 -4.50
N GLY A 177 -8.89 17.44 -4.30
CA GLY A 177 -8.79 16.65 -3.07
C GLY A 177 -8.65 17.53 -1.84
N VAL A 178 -7.72 18.49 -1.85
CA VAL A 178 -7.52 19.47 -0.78
C VAL A 178 -8.77 20.29 -0.51
N LEU A 179 -9.37 20.88 -1.55
CA LEU A 179 -10.60 21.67 -1.44
C LEU A 179 -11.76 20.85 -0.87
N GLY A 180 -11.92 19.61 -1.33
CA GLY A 180 -12.95 18.71 -0.82
C GLY A 180 -12.78 18.40 0.67
N GLN A 181 -11.54 18.26 1.16
CA GLN A 181 -11.28 18.11 2.60
C GLN A 181 -11.59 19.39 3.38
N LEU A 182 -11.25 20.57 2.85
CA LEU A 182 -11.53 21.86 3.49
C LEU A 182 -13.04 22.11 3.66
N VAL A 183 -13.84 21.75 2.65
CA VAL A 183 -15.30 21.90 2.69
C VAL A 183 -15.93 20.96 3.71
N ARG A 184 -15.37 19.76 3.92
CA ARG A 184 -15.98 18.71 4.75
C ARG A 184 -16.01 19.02 6.25
N ARG A 185 -15.24 20.01 6.75
CA ARG A 185 -15.22 20.45 8.17
C ARG A 185 -15.15 19.34 9.25
N VAL A 186 -14.64 18.15 8.95
CA VAL A 186 -14.60 17.00 9.88
C VAL A 186 -13.16 16.52 10.06
N ASP A 187 -12.79 16.26 11.33
CA ASP A 187 -11.55 15.66 11.83
C ASP A 187 -10.24 16.05 11.13
N ARG A 188 -9.67 17.17 11.57
CA ARG A 188 -8.35 17.66 11.15
C ARG A 188 -7.22 16.63 11.37
N VAL A 189 -7.40 15.72 12.31
CA VAL A 189 -6.42 14.69 12.69
C VAL A 189 -6.16 13.68 11.58
N ARG A 190 -7.13 13.44 10.67
CA ARG A 190 -7.01 12.42 9.60
C ARG A 190 -6.89 13.03 8.19
N VAL A 191 -6.66 14.34 8.11
CA VAL A 191 -6.56 15.04 6.81
C VAL A 191 -5.33 14.59 6.04
N THR A 192 -4.19 14.42 6.71
CA THR A 192 -2.95 13.95 6.09
C THR A 192 -3.11 12.59 5.44
N ASP A 193 -3.77 11.65 6.11
CA ASP A 193 -4.00 10.30 5.58
C ASP A 193 -4.94 10.34 4.36
N SER A 194 -5.98 11.18 4.42
CA SER A 194 -6.88 11.35 3.30
C SER A 194 -6.22 12.04 2.11
N LEU A 195 -5.31 13.00 2.35
CA LEU A 195 -4.56 13.67 1.28
C LEU A 195 -3.50 12.76 0.66
N GLY A 196 -2.77 12.00 1.49
CA GLY A 196 -1.77 11.03 1.03
C GLY A 196 -2.41 9.94 0.15
N SER A 197 -3.52 9.37 0.60
CA SER A 197 -4.29 8.39 -0.18
C SER A 197 -4.85 8.98 -1.48
N THR A 198 -5.40 10.20 -1.45
CA THR A 198 -5.89 10.88 -2.67
C THR A 198 -4.75 11.13 -3.66
N LEU A 199 -3.61 11.65 -3.18
CA LEU A 199 -2.45 11.93 -4.01
C LEU A 199 -1.92 10.66 -4.66
N LEU A 200 -1.75 9.59 -3.87
CA LEU A 200 -1.29 8.30 -4.37
C LEU A 200 -2.21 7.78 -5.47
N ILE A 201 -3.53 7.82 -5.25
CA ILE A 201 -4.50 7.29 -6.22
C ILE A 201 -4.50 8.15 -7.50
N VAL A 202 -4.54 9.48 -7.36
CA VAL A 202 -4.54 10.42 -8.49
C VAL A 202 -3.26 10.26 -9.32
N VAL A 203 -2.09 10.20 -8.68
CA VAL A 203 -0.82 9.99 -9.38
C VAL A 203 -0.82 8.63 -10.09
N GLY A 204 -1.31 7.57 -9.44
CA GLY A 204 -1.39 6.24 -10.04
C GLY A 204 -2.28 6.18 -11.29
N VAL A 205 -3.47 6.79 -11.26
CA VAL A 205 -4.35 6.82 -12.46
C VAL A 205 -3.76 7.66 -13.58
N VAL A 206 -3.15 8.81 -13.25
CA VAL A 206 -2.46 9.66 -14.23
C VAL A 206 -1.26 8.94 -14.83
N ALA A 207 -0.55 8.12 -14.05
CA ALA A 207 0.56 7.32 -14.53
C ALA A 207 0.11 6.30 -15.59
N PHE A 208 -1.07 5.69 -15.46
CA PHE A 208 -1.60 4.84 -16.54
C PHE A 208 -1.91 5.59 -17.83
N ALA A 209 -2.38 6.84 -17.74
CA ALA A 209 -2.67 7.66 -18.92
C ALA A 209 -1.40 7.98 -19.74
N THR A 210 -0.19 7.84 -19.17
CA THR A 210 1.05 7.98 -19.93
C THR A 210 1.19 6.92 -21.03
N LEU A 211 0.54 5.75 -20.89
CA LEU A 211 0.51 4.72 -21.94
C LEU A 211 -0.27 5.18 -23.16
N ILE A 212 -1.38 5.91 -22.96
CA ILE A 212 -2.17 6.50 -24.06
C ILE A 212 -1.33 7.57 -24.77
N VAL A 213 -0.59 8.41 -24.04
CA VAL A 213 0.32 9.38 -24.66
C VAL A 213 1.45 8.66 -25.40
N LEU A 214 2.03 7.62 -24.79
CA LEU A 214 3.12 6.86 -25.38
C LEU A 214 2.70 6.19 -26.69
N SER A 215 1.50 5.64 -26.79
CA SER A 215 1.01 5.00 -28.02
C SER A 215 0.87 5.97 -29.21
N ARG A 216 1.01 7.28 -28.98
CA ARG A 216 0.95 8.32 -30.01
C ARG A 216 2.33 8.77 -30.51
N ILE A 217 3.41 8.33 -29.87
CA ILE A 217 4.78 8.72 -30.20
C ILE A 217 5.39 7.66 -31.11
N PRO A 218 6.28 8.02 -32.07
CA PRO A 218 7.04 7.03 -32.85
C PRO A 218 7.72 6.00 -31.94
N ALA A 219 7.69 4.73 -32.34
CA ALA A 219 8.15 3.58 -31.55
C ALA A 219 7.40 3.33 -30.21
N GLY A 220 6.40 4.13 -29.87
CA GLY A 220 5.68 4.06 -28.60
C GLY A 220 4.95 2.75 -28.36
N THR A 221 4.18 2.24 -29.34
CA THR A 221 3.49 0.95 -29.20
C THR A 221 4.47 -0.23 -29.03
N GLN A 222 5.63 -0.16 -29.70
CA GLN A 222 6.70 -1.14 -29.52
C GLN A 222 7.31 -1.03 -28.11
N ALA A 223 7.55 0.20 -27.62
CA ALA A 223 8.01 0.43 -26.26
C ALA A 223 7.01 -0.07 -25.21
N ILE A 224 5.71 0.15 -25.40
CA ILE A 224 4.64 -0.40 -24.55
C ILE A 224 4.74 -1.93 -24.53
N THR A 225 4.82 -2.56 -25.71
CA THR A 225 4.91 -4.02 -25.82
C THR A 225 6.11 -4.57 -25.06
N VAL A 226 7.30 -3.98 -25.24
CA VAL A 226 8.52 -4.39 -24.55
C VAL A 226 8.42 -4.19 -23.04
N CYS A 227 8.05 -2.99 -22.59
CA CYS A 227 8.04 -2.63 -21.18
C CYS A 227 6.98 -3.39 -20.38
N LEU A 228 5.76 -3.47 -20.92
CA LEU A 228 4.66 -4.13 -20.23
C LEU A 228 4.81 -5.64 -20.24
N THR A 229 5.33 -6.24 -21.32
CA THR A 229 5.66 -7.67 -21.33
C THR A 229 6.77 -7.97 -20.31
N ALA A 230 7.83 -7.16 -20.28
CA ALA A 230 8.90 -7.31 -19.29
C ALA A 230 8.37 -7.21 -17.86
N SER A 231 7.51 -6.22 -17.58
CA SER A 231 6.88 -6.02 -16.28
C SER A 231 5.96 -7.19 -15.89
N ALA A 232 5.13 -7.66 -16.83
CA ALA A 232 4.23 -8.79 -16.62
C ALA A 232 5.01 -10.06 -16.28
N VAL A 233 6.03 -10.37 -17.08
CA VAL A 233 6.91 -11.52 -16.85
C VAL A 233 7.65 -11.38 -15.53
N ALA A 234 8.21 -10.20 -15.23
CA ALA A 234 8.95 -9.98 -14.00
C ALA A 234 8.08 -10.17 -12.76
N LEU A 235 6.88 -9.59 -12.73
CA LEU A 235 5.92 -9.76 -11.63
C LEU A 235 5.46 -11.21 -11.51
N THR A 236 5.15 -11.87 -12.62
CA THR A 236 4.72 -13.27 -12.63
C THR A 236 5.82 -14.17 -12.07
N VAL A 237 7.03 -14.07 -12.62
CA VAL A 237 8.19 -14.87 -12.19
C VAL A 237 8.53 -14.58 -10.73
N ALA A 238 8.52 -13.32 -10.30
CA ALA A 238 8.77 -12.99 -8.90
C ALA A 238 7.79 -13.70 -7.96
N ARG A 239 6.49 -13.71 -8.29
CA ARG A 239 5.47 -14.40 -7.48
C ARG A 239 5.57 -15.92 -7.53
N LEU A 240 5.93 -16.49 -8.68
CA LEU A 240 6.17 -17.93 -8.80
C LEU A 240 7.40 -18.36 -8.00
N THR A 241 8.49 -17.59 -8.07
CA THR A 241 9.70 -17.84 -7.29
C THR A 241 9.42 -17.71 -5.80
N ASP A 242 8.70 -16.68 -5.36
CA ASP A 242 8.31 -16.52 -3.96
C ASP A 242 7.43 -17.67 -3.45
N ALA A 243 6.65 -18.32 -4.32
CA ALA A 243 5.82 -19.47 -3.97
C ALA A 243 6.62 -20.76 -3.74
N VAL A 244 7.77 -20.90 -4.41
CA VAL A 244 8.60 -22.12 -4.40
C VAL A 244 9.80 -21.97 -3.47
N ALA A 245 10.48 -20.83 -3.53
CA ALA A 245 11.71 -20.52 -2.82
C ALA A 245 11.67 -19.09 -2.24
N PRO A 246 10.92 -18.88 -1.13
CA PRO A 246 10.81 -17.56 -0.48
C PRO A 246 12.09 -17.10 0.25
N TRP A 247 13.21 -17.82 0.07
CA TRP A 247 14.50 -17.55 0.74
C TRP A 247 15.55 -17.06 -0.26
N PRO A 248 16.40 -16.08 0.11
CA PRO A 248 16.39 -15.32 1.37
C PRO A 248 15.27 -14.27 1.42
N ARG A 249 14.62 -14.13 2.57
CA ARG A 249 13.57 -13.11 2.79
C ARG A 249 14.20 -11.72 2.90
N LEU A 250 13.54 -10.72 2.33
CA LEU A 250 13.97 -9.32 2.49
C LEU A 250 13.63 -8.77 3.89
N ALA A 251 12.52 -9.23 4.47
CA ALA A 251 12.13 -8.99 5.85
C ALA A 251 11.28 -10.17 6.35
N PRO A 252 11.36 -10.56 7.64
CA PRO A 252 10.56 -11.66 8.19
C PRO A 252 9.05 -11.49 7.99
N GLN A 253 8.57 -10.25 8.03
CA GLN A 253 7.16 -9.86 8.02
C GLN A 253 6.60 -9.68 6.60
N VAL A 254 7.44 -9.65 5.57
CA VAL A 254 7.02 -9.49 4.18
C VAL A 254 7.07 -10.85 3.49
N PRO A 255 5.97 -11.32 2.87
CA PRO A 255 5.94 -12.60 2.16
C PRO A 255 6.62 -12.49 0.78
N ARG A 256 7.86 -11.97 0.73
CA ARG A 256 8.67 -11.83 -0.50
C ARG A 256 10.13 -12.19 -0.29
N GLY A 257 10.65 -12.97 -1.23
CA GLY A 257 12.05 -13.33 -1.30
C GLY A 257 12.83 -12.34 -2.17
N ALA A 258 14.08 -12.06 -1.76
CA ALA A 258 15.04 -11.35 -2.61
C ALA A 258 15.27 -12.13 -3.92
N ALA A 259 15.21 -13.47 -3.85
CA ALA A 259 15.31 -14.35 -5.00
C ALA A 259 14.22 -14.07 -6.06
N GLY A 260 12.97 -13.86 -5.64
CA GLY A 260 11.87 -13.54 -6.56
C GLY A 260 12.09 -12.20 -7.26
N VAL A 261 12.55 -11.18 -6.53
CA VAL A 261 12.85 -9.87 -7.12
C VAL A 261 13.93 -9.97 -8.19
N VAL A 262 15.05 -10.63 -7.88
CA VAL A 262 16.18 -10.78 -8.81
C VAL A 262 15.80 -11.65 -10.01
N ALA A 263 15.18 -12.82 -9.77
CA ALA A 263 14.76 -13.72 -10.85
C ALA A 263 13.73 -13.05 -11.77
N GLY A 264 12.75 -12.35 -11.21
CA GLY A 264 11.76 -11.60 -11.97
C GLY A 264 12.40 -10.55 -12.87
N ALA A 265 13.27 -9.70 -12.31
CA ALA A 265 13.96 -8.67 -13.08
C ALA A 265 14.85 -9.28 -14.19
N MET A 266 15.59 -10.35 -13.89
CA MET A 266 16.44 -11.03 -14.88
C MET A 266 15.63 -11.62 -16.04
N VAL A 267 14.55 -12.35 -15.74
CA VAL A 267 13.72 -12.98 -16.79
C VAL A 267 12.94 -11.93 -17.58
N GLY A 268 12.41 -10.89 -16.93
CA GLY A 268 11.77 -9.76 -17.63
C GLY A 268 12.74 -9.05 -18.58
N THR A 269 13.99 -8.83 -18.14
CA THR A 269 15.05 -8.26 -18.97
C THR A 269 15.40 -9.16 -20.15
N LEU A 270 15.56 -10.47 -19.92
CA LEU A 270 15.82 -11.43 -20.98
C LEU A 270 14.71 -11.43 -22.04
N VAL A 271 13.44 -11.48 -21.61
CA VAL A 271 12.29 -11.43 -22.52
C VAL A 271 12.27 -10.12 -23.32
N SER A 272 12.57 -8.99 -22.68
CA SER A 272 12.64 -7.71 -23.40
C SER A 272 13.75 -7.68 -24.45
N ALA A 273 14.93 -8.26 -24.15
CA ALA A 273 16.03 -8.39 -25.09
C ALA A 273 15.66 -9.26 -26.30
N LEU A 274 14.96 -10.37 -26.04
CA LEU A 274 14.43 -11.26 -27.08
C LEU A 274 13.39 -10.55 -27.95
N LEU A 275 12.45 -9.81 -27.37
CA LEU A 275 11.50 -9.02 -28.17
C LEU A 275 12.25 -7.98 -29.02
N GLY A 276 13.26 -7.32 -28.46
CA GLY A 276 14.10 -6.36 -29.17
C GLY A 276 14.85 -6.89 -30.38
N SER A 277 15.07 -8.21 -30.50
CA SER A 277 15.69 -8.81 -31.68
C SER A 277 14.73 -8.96 -32.86
N TYR A 278 13.42 -8.98 -32.60
CA TYR A 278 12.37 -9.13 -33.60
C TYR A 278 11.65 -7.81 -33.95
N LEU A 279 11.91 -6.74 -33.19
CA LEU A 279 11.28 -5.44 -33.38
C LEU A 279 11.99 -4.60 -34.44
N VAL A 280 11.26 -3.64 -34.99
CA VAL A 280 11.75 -2.73 -36.04
C VAL A 280 12.68 -1.68 -35.39
N THR A 281 13.61 -1.14 -36.19
CA THR A 281 14.44 0.00 -35.78
C THR A 281 13.55 1.12 -35.20
N PRO A 282 13.95 1.76 -34.08
CA PRO A 282 15.28 1.82 -33.48
C PRO A 282 15.60 0.75 -32.41
N PHE A 283 14.74 -0.28 -32.25
CA PHE A 283 15.00 -1.32 -31.27
C PHE A 283 16.19 -2.21 -31.67
N THR A 284 17.02 -2.50 -30.68
CA THR A 284 18.05 -3.53 -30.71
C THR A 284 17.89 -4.38 -29.45
N PRO A 285 18.42 -5.62 -29.40
CA PRO A 285 18.35 -6.45 -28.21
C PRO A 285 18.86 -5.73 -26.95
N THR A 286 19.97 -4.99 -27.08
CA THR A 286 20.56 -4.21 -25.98
C THR A 286 19.66 -3.07 -25.52
N ARG A 287 19.10 -2.27 -26.45
CA ARG A 287 18.21 -1.16 -26.09
C ARG A 287 16.92 -1.68 -25.45
N ALA A 288 16.34 -2.74 -26.01
CA ALA A 288 15.16 -3.37 -25.46
C ALA A 288 15.42 -3.96 -24.07
N ALA A 289 16.58 -4.58 -23.85
CA ALA A 289 17.02 -5.06 -22.54
C ALA A 289 17.07 -3.93 -21.50
N ILE A 290 17.68 -2.79 -21.84
CA ILE A 290 17.80 -1.64 -20.92
C ILE A 290 16.41 -1.07 -20.57
N ILE A 291 15.60 -0.82 -21.60
CA ILE A 291 14.26 -0.23 -21.42
C ILE A 291 13.35 -1.20 -20.63
N GLY A 292 13.39 -2.49 -20.97
CA GLY A 292 12.63 -3.53 -20.30
C GLY A 292 13.09 -3.79 -18.87
N LEU A 293 14.41 -3.73 -18.59
CA LEU A 293 14.96 -3.83 -17.24
C LEU A 293 14.42 -2.71 -16.34
N VAL A 294 14.44 -1.46 -16.81
CA VAL A 294 13.94 -0.31 -16.04
C VAL A 294 12.45 -0.49 -15.70
N ALA A 295 11.63 -0.88 -16.69
CA ALA A 295 10.22 -1.14 -16.47
C ALA A 295 9.97 -2.33 -15.50
N ALA A 296 10.69 -3.43 -15.68
CA ALA A 296 10.60 -4.62 -14.83
C ALA A 296 10.99 -4.33 -13.38
N VAL A 297 12.11 -3.62 -13.16
CA VAL A 297 12.56 -3.23 -11.82
C VAL A 297 11.57 -2.26 -11.18
N ALA A 298 11.10 -1.24 -11.91
CA ALA A 298 10.08 -0.34 -11.41
C ALA A 298 8.81 -1.10 -10.98
N ALA A 299 8.34 -2.04 -11.81
CA ALA A 299 7.16 -2.84 -11.50
C ALA A 299 7.36 -3.69 -10.23
N VAL A 300 8.48 -4.41 -10.15
CA VAL A 300 8.79 -5.29 -9.01
C VAL A 300 8.99 -4.51 -7.72
N LEU A 301 9.63 -3.33 -7.77
CA LEU A 301 9.81 -2.47 -6.60
C LEU A 301 8.50 -1.85 -6.11
N ALA A 302 7.63 -1.39 -7.02
CA ALA A 302 6.31 -0.89 -6.64
C ALA A 302 5.44 -2.00 -6.04
N ASP A 303 5.47 -3.20 -6.62
CA ASP A 303 4.83 -4.37 -6.04
C ASP A 303 5.42 -4.60 -4.62
N LEU A 304 6.75 -4.65 -4.46
CA LEU A 304 7.43 -4.89 -3.18
C LEU A 304 7.03 -3.85 -2.11
N ALA A 305 6.94 -2.58 -2.50
CA ALA A 305 6.53 -1.50 -1.62
C ALA A 305 5.11 -1.71 -1.06
N VAL A 306 4.17 -2.23 -1.87
CA VAL A 306 2.82 -2.61 -1.38
C VAL A 306 2.91 -3.72 -0.31
N GLY A 307 3.83 -4.66 -0.49
CA GLY A 307 4.08 -5.72 0.50
C GLY A 307 4.59 -5.17 1.84
N TYR A 308 5.54 -4.23 1.80
CA TYR A 308 6.04 -3.56 3.00
C TYR A 308 4.98 -2.66 3.66
N ALA A 309 4.19 -1.93 2.86
CA ALA A 309 3.13 -1.08 3.39
C ALA A 309 2.08 -1.90 4.15
N GLU A 310 1.69 -3.06 3.65
CA GLU A 310 0.76 -3.95 4.36
C GLU A 310 1.39 -4.55 5.62
N ALA A 311 2.65 -5.01 5.55
CA ALA A 311 3.34 -5.50 6.72
C ALA A 311 3.43 -4.43 7.83
N GLY A 312 3.73 -3.18 7.45
CA GLY A 312 3.74 -2.04 8.37
C GLY A 312 2.39 -1.81 9.05
N ARG A 313 1.29 -1.89 8.31
CA ARG A 313 -0.07 -1.75 8.85
C ARG A 313 -0.42 -2.89 9.83
N LEU A 314 -0.04 -4.12 9.51
CA LEU A 314 -0.27 -5.27 10.39
C LEU A 314 0.55 -5.16 11.69
N MET A 315 1.79 -4.69 11.61
CA MET A 315 2.63 -4.43 12.79
C MET A 315 2.06 -3.28 13.65
N ALA A 316 1.40 -2.30 13.03
CA ALA A 316 0.69 -1.24 13.73
C ALA A 316 -0.66 -1.68 14.35
N GLY A 317 -1.03 -2.96 14.24
CA GLY A 317 -2.27 -3.51 14.79
C GLY A 317 -3.53 -3.20 13.96
N GLU A 318 -3.37 -2.72 12.73
CA GLU A 318 -4.53 -2.46 11.86
C GLU A 318 -5.14 -3.77 11.31
N PRO A 319 -6.46 -3.81 11.10
CA PRO A 319 -7.10 -4.98 10.53
C PRO A 319 -6.60 -5.23 9.08
N PRO A 320 -6.47 -6.50 8.69
CA PRO A 320 -6.03 -6.86 7.34
C PRO A 320 -6.99 -6.29 6.29
N THR A 321 -6.43 -5.87 5.16
CA THR A 321 -7.25 -5.44 4.01
C THR A 321 -8.13 -6.57 3.49
N MET A 322 -9.24 -6.20 2.84
CA MET A 322 -10.10 -7.15 2.13
C MET A 322 -9.24 -7.98 1.15
N TRP A 323 -9.44 -9.29 1.14
CA TRP A 323 -8.59 -10.25 0.42
C TRP A 323 -8.37 -9.86 -1.03
N VAL A 324 -9.41 -9.49 -1.79
CA VAL A 324 -9.25 -9.14 -3.21
C VAL A 324 -8.39 -7.88 -3.41
N ALA A 325 -8.62 -6.83 -2.61
CA ALA A 325 -7.93 -5.56 -2.75
C ALA A 325 -6.41 -5.70 -2.53
N ARG A 326 -6.00 -6.43 -1.50
CA ARG A 326 -4.60 -6.65 -1.14
C ARG A 326 -3.76 -7.26 -2.27
N HIS A 327 -4.34 -8.24 -2.96
CA HIS A 327 -3.62 -9.03 -3.96
C HIS A 327 -3.58 -8.35 -5.33
N MET A 328 -4.50 -7.41 -5.59
CA MET A 328 -4.52 -6.62 -6.82
C MET A 328 -3.61 -5.39 -6.75
N GLN A 329 -3.44 -4.76 -5.57
CA GLN A 329 -2.66 -3.52 -5.41
C GLN A 329 -1.23 -3.65 -5.91
N GLY A 330 -0.58 -4.78 -5.63
CA GLY A 330 0.80 -5.01 -5.98
C GLY A 330 1.07 -4.94 -7.49
N PRO A 331 0.47 -5.83 -8.31
CA PRO A 331 0.61 -5.77 -9.76
C PRO A 331 0.09 -4.46 -10.37
N LEU A 332 -1.05 -3.94 -9.89
CA LEU A 332 -1.59 -2.66 -10.36
C LEU A 332 -0.63 -1.49 -10.10
N GLY A 333 -0.05 -1.41 -8.90
CA GLY A 333 1.02 -0.46 -8.57
C GLY A 333 2.27 -0.65 -9.42
N GLY A 334 2.63 -1.92 -9.67
CA GLY A 334 3.72 -2.30 -10.56
C GLY A 334 3.57 -1.72 -11.96
N PHE A 335 2.43 -1.97 -12.60
CA PHE A 335 2.15 -1.43 -13.94
C PHE A 335 1.97 0.09 -13.94
N ALA A 336 1.39 0.67 -12.88
CA ALA A 336 1.26 2.12 -12.75
C ALA A 336 2.63 2.80 -12.73
N LEU A 337 3.64 2.23 -12.08
CA LEU A 337 5.00 2.78 -12.08
C LEU A 337 5.78 2.46 -13.37
N ALA A 338 5.54 1.29 -13.97
CA ALA A 338 6.16 0.91 -15.24
C ALA A 338 5.72 1.80 -16.41
N ALA A 339 4.49 2.33 -16.39
CA ALA A 339 3.93 3.17 -17.44
C ALA A 339 4.71 4.49 -17.70
N PRO A 340 4.97 5.36 -16.71
CA PRO A 340 5.80 6.55 -16.90
C PRO A 340 7.27 6.20 -17.14
N ALA A 341 7.77 5.11 -16.55
CA ALA A 341 9.12 4.62 -16.82
C ALA A 341 9.29 4.24 -18.31
N ALA A 342 8.32 3.54 -18.89
CA ALA A 342 8.30 3.20 -20.32
C ALA A 342 8.31 4.46 -21.19
N TYR A 343 7.53 5.48 -20.83
CA TYR A 343 7.52 6.75 -21.54
C TYR A 343 8.89 7.45 -21.50
N ALA A 344 9.48 7.56 -20.30
CA ALA A 344 10.79 8.19 -20.12
C ALA A 344 11.87 7.45 -20.92
N MET A 345 11.89 6.12 -20.83
CA MET A 345 12.85 5.30 -21.55
C MET A 345 12.68 5.37 -23.07
N CYS A 346 11.43 5.42 -23.57
CA CYS A 346 11.16 5.64 -24.99
C CYS A 346 11.70 7.00 -25.47
N LYS A 347 11.64 8.05 -24.66
CA LYS A 347 12.16 9.38 -25.04
C LYS A 347 13.68 9.49 -24.96
N LEU A 348 14.31 8.73 -24.06
CA LEU A 348 15.74 8.85 -23.77
C LEU A 348 16.60 7.87 -24.57
N VAL A 349 16.06 6.73 -24.99
CA VAL A 349 16.83 5.62 -25.58
C VAL A 349 16.46 5.32 -27.03
N LEU A 350 15.29 5.77 -27.51
CA LEU A 350 14.78 5.52 -28.87
C LEU A 350 14.63 6.83 -29.65
#